data_AF-A0A9D5Z411-F1
#
_entry.id   AF-A0A9D5Z411-F1
#
_cell.length_a   1.000
_cell.length_b   1.000
_cell.length_c   1.000
_cell.angle_alpha   90.00
_cell.angle_beta   90.00
_cell.angle_gamma   90.00
#
_symmetry.space_group_name_H-M   'P 1'
#
loop_
_entity.id
_entity.type
_entity.pdbx_description
1 polymer ?
#
loop_
_entity_poly.entity_id
_entity_poly.type
_entity_poly.pdbx_seq_one_letter_code
_entity_poly.pdbx_strand_id
1 'polypeptide(L)'
;MKKLITLTLLSVAIGGCSISIHAPHSAFVDEEQALTSKIQSPSPLQTYIDQDWQIKLAASAELSASMGDNTQAGKLDDRSPKHLANIHQQRLDLLNQLKALDVSSLSKDEKINKQILQYQLQN
;
A
#
# COMPACT_ATOMS: atom_id res chain seq x y z
N MET A 1 37.95 -62.65 16.59
CA MET A 1 36.99 -62.06 17.55
C MET A 1 36.58 -60.70 16.97
N LYS A 2 35.48 -60.55 16.21
CA LYS A 2 34.11 -60.20 16.66
C LYS A 2 34.17 -59.20 17.84
N LYS A 3 33.65 -57.96 17.79
CA LYS A 3 32.32 -57.45 17.37
C LYS A 3 32.47 -55.94 17.00
N LEU A 4 31.95 -55.44 15.87
CA LEU A 4 30.65 -54.73 15.74
C LEU A 4 30.32 -53.78 16.89
N ILE A 5 30.22 -52.47 16.62
CA ILE A 5 28.99 -51.65 16.72
C ILE A 5 29.22 -50.34 15.95
N THR A 6 28.55 -50.26 14.81
CA THR A 6 28.20 -49.04 14.06
C THR A 6 27.29 -48.17 14.91
N LEU A 7 27.66 -46.89 15.14
CA LEU A 7 26.72 -45.90 15.67
C LEU A 7 26.07 -45.18 14.48
N THR A 8 24.88 -45.65 14.18
CA THR A 8 23.94 -45.12 13.21
C THR A 8 23.17 -43.93 13.80
N LEU A 9 22.75 -43.02 12.90
CA LEU A 9 21.58 -42.14 13.00
C LEU A 9 21.64 -40.93 13.96
N LEU A 10 21.65 -39.72 13.38
CA LEU A 10 20.41 -38.94 13.32
C LEU A 10 20.46 -37.90 12.19
N SER A 11 19.90 -38.28 11.05
CA SER A 11 19.48 -37.36 9.99
C SER A 11 18.19 -36.67 10.45
N VAL A 12 18.25 -35.38 10.78
CA VAL A 12 17.07 -34.51 10.72
C VAL A 12 17.25 -33.63 9.50
N ALA A 13 16.81 -34.18 8.36
CA ALA A 13 16.53 -33.38 7.19
C ALA A 13 15.36 -32.46 7.56
N ILE A 14 15.65 -31.16 7.75
CA ILE A 14 14.61 -30.15 7.62
C ILE A 14 14.31 -30.10 6.12
N GLY A 15 13.43 -30.99 5.68
CA GLY A 15 12.78 -30.90 4.40
C GLY A 15 11.92 -29.66 4.41
N GLY A 16 12.49 -28.52 4.02
CA GLY A 16 11.69 -27.40 3.56
C GLY A 16 10.84 -27.91 2.40
N CYS A 17 9.53 -27.79 2.54
CA CYS A 17 8.63 -27.98 1.41
C CYS A 17 8.97 -26.90 0.36
N SER A 18 9.81 -27.23 -0.62
CA SER A 18 9.80 -26.55 -1.90
C SER A 18 8.51 -26.97 -2.59
N ILE A 19 7.44 -26.23 -2.32
CA ILE A 19 6.26 -26.26 -3.18
C ILE A 19 6.70 -25.63 -4.51
N SER A 20 7.23 -26.47 -5.39
CA SER A 20 7.31 -26.18 -6.81
C SER A 20 5.89 -26.27 -7.35
N ILE A 21 5.17 -25.15 -7.37
CA ILE A 21 3.98 -25.01 -8.20
C ILE A 21 4.50 -24.97 -9.65
N HIS A 22 4.63 -26.15 -10.27
CA HIS A 22 4.70 -26.26 -11.72
C HIS A 22 3.30 -25.97 -12.25
N ALA A 23 3.02 -24.68 -12.49
CA ALA A 23 1.95 -24.31 -13.40
C ALA A 23 2.35 -24.82 -14.81
N PRO A 24 1.44 -25.47 -15.57
CA PRO A 24 1.74 -25.80 -16.95
C PRO A 24 1.99 -24.50 -17.72
N HIS A 25 3.20 -24.41 -18.27
CA HIS A 25 3.61 -23.33 -19.15
C HIS A 25 2.87 -23.49 -20.49
N SER A 26 1.65 -22.97 -20.56
CA SER A 26 1.03 -22.65 -21.84
C SER A 26 1.89 -21.55 -22.46
N ALA A 27 2.51 -21.86 -23.58
CA ALA A 27 3.15 -20.88 -24.44
C ALA A 27 2.10 -19.84 -24.84
N PHE A 28 2.09 -18.71 -24.14
CA PHE A 28 1.47 -17.50 -24.64
C PHE A 28 2.48 -16.90 -25.61
N VAL A 29 2.08 -16.91 -26.89
CA VAL A 29 2.67 -16.09 -27.93
C VAL A 29 2.70 -14.65 -27.38
N ASP A 30 3.89 -14.05 -27.38
CA ASP A 30 4.09 -12.63 -27.08
C ASP A 30 3.32 -11.80 -28.11
N GLU A 31 2.04 -11.56 -27.84
CA GLU A 31 1.36 -10.38 -28.30
C GLU A 31 1.70 -9.30 -27.27
N GLU A 32 2.83 -8.62 -27.50
CA GLU A 32 3.20 -7.37 -26.86
C GLU A 32 2.14 -6.31 -27.24
N GLN A 33 0.95 -6.43 -26.66
CA GLN A 33 0.03 -5.32 -26.56
C GLN A 33 0.68 -4.33 -25.62
N ALA A 34 1.40 -3.41 -26.25
CA ALA A 34 1.82 -2.16 -25.65
C ALA A 34 0.60 -1.54 -24.94
N LEU A 35 0.51 -1.80 -23.63
CA LEU A 35 -0.22 -0.97 -22.68
C LEU A 35 0.47 0.39 -22.71
N THR A 36 0.17 1.14 -23.76
CA THR A 36 0.29 2.57 -23.77
C THR A 36 -0.66 3.05 -22.69
N SER A 37 -0.14 3.12 -21.46
CA SER A 37 -0.71 3.87 -20.37
C SER A 37 -0.87 5.28 -20.94
N LYS A 38 -2.08 5.55 -21.45
CA LYS A 38 -2.50 6.88 -21.83
C LYS A 38 -2.22 7.70 -20.58
N ILE A 39 -1.22 8.58 -20.63
CA ILE A 39 -0.91 9.49 -19.54
C ILE A 39 -2.15 10.35 -19.39
N GLN A 40 -3.06 9.89 -18.54
CA GLN A 40 -4.27 10.59 -18.21
C GLN A 40 -3.81 11.83 -17.46
N SER A 41 -4.12 13.00 -18.01
CA SER A 41 -3.89 14.25 -17.31
C SER A 41 -4.43 14.09 -15.89
N PRO A 42 -3.65 14.47 -14.86
CA PRO A 42 -4.02 14.20 -13.49
C PRO A 42 -5.40 14.81 -13.24
N SER A 43 -6.32 13.94 -12.83
CA SER A 43 -7.68 14.33 -12.46
C SER A 43 -7.64 15.47 -11.45
N PRO A 44 -8.57 16.44 -11.50
CA PRO A 44 -8.78 17.35 -10.40
C PRO A 44 -8.93 16.64 -9.04
N LEU A 45 -9.44 15.40 -9.02
CA LEU A 45 -9.55 14.59 -7.80
C LEU A 45 -8.20 14.05 -7.30
N GLN A 46 -7.24 13.82 -8.19
CA GLN A 46 -5.95 13.19 -7.84
C GLN A 46 -5.20 13.99 -6.78
N THR A 47 -5.22 15.33 -6.88
CA THR A 47 -4.59 16.21 -5.89
C THR A 47 -5.14 16.00 -4.48
N TYR A 48 -6.44 15.71 -4.32
CA TYR A 48 -7.05 15.46 -3.01
C TYR A 48 -6.65 14.10 -2.45
N ILE A 49 -6.55 13.09 -3.33
CA ILE A 49 -6.08 11.75 -2.96
C ILE A 49 -4.62 11.82 -2.48
N ASP A 50 -3.78 12.55 -3.22
CA ASP A 50 -2.38 12.74 -2.87
C ASP A 50 -2.23 13.48 -1.54
N GLN A 51 -3.04 14.52 -1.31
CA GLN A 51 -3.04 15.26 -0.04
C GLN A 51 -3.46 14.39 1.15
N ASP A 52 -4.53 13.59 1.01
CA ASP A 52 -4.93 12.64 2.05
C ASP A 52 -3.83 11.62 2.34
N TRP A 53 -3.15 11.13 1.30
CA TRP A 53 -2.01 10.23 1.45
C TRP A 53 -0.86 10.87 2.22
N GLN A 54 -0.51 12.12 1.91
CA GLN A 54 0.52 12.85 2.65
C GLN A 54 0.15 13.07 4.12
N ILE A 55 -1.12 13.35 4.41
CA ILE A 55 -1.60 13.47 5.80
C ILE A 55 -1.41 12.13 6.54
N LYS A 56 -1.76 11.00 5.90
CA LYS A 56 -1.60 9.65 6.48
C LYS A 56 -0.13 9.30 6.73
N LEU A 57 0.76 9.60 5.79
CA LEU A 57 2.20 9.41 5.94
C LEU A 57 2.75 10.27 7.09
N ALA A 58 2.39 11.56 7.14
CA ALA A 58 2.82 12.46 8.20
C ALA A 58 2.31 12.05 9.59
N ALA A 59 1.16 11.39 9.66
CA ALA A 59 0.56 10.90 10.91
C ALA A 59 1.15 9.58 11.41
N SER A 60 1.84 8.81 10.54
CA SER A 60 2.36 7.49 10.89
C SER A 60 3.77 7.26 10.39
N ALA A 61 4.70 7.17 11.33
CA ALA A 61 6.10 6.83 11.08
C ALA A 61 6.21 5.39 10.55
N GLU A 62 5.41 4.47 11.10
CA GLU A 62 5.34 3.08 10.63
C GLU A 62 4.88 2.99 9.18
N LEU A 63 3.78 3.67 8.83
CA LEU A 63 3.29 3.68 7.46
C LEU A 63 4.33 4.27 6.52
N SER A 64 4.92 5.41 6.88
CA SER A 64 5.97 6.05 6.07
C SER A 64 7.17 5.12 5.83
N ALA A 65 7.65 4.44 6.88
CA ALA A 65 8.72 3.46 6.75
C ALA A 65 8.32 2.27 5.87
N SER A 66 7.09 1.76 6.01
CA SER A 66 6.58 0.66 5.16
C SER A 66 6.49 1.04 3.68
N MET A 67 6.34 2.33 3.39
CA MET A 67 6.30 2.90 2.05
C MET A 67 7.68 3.30 1.51
N GLY A 68 8.76 3.01 2.26
CA GLY A 68 10.14 3.21 1.83
C GLY A 68 10.85 4.44 2.41
N ASP A 69 10.20 5.23 3.27
CA ASP A 69 10.88 6.31 3.98
C ASP A 69 11.72 5.75 5.16
N ASN A 70 12.94 5.33 4.83
CA ASN A 70 13.90 4.82 5.81
C ASN A 70 14.24 5.84 6.92
N THR A 71 13.98 7.13 6.72
CA THR A 71 14.21 8.13 7.77
C THR A 71 13.19 8.03 8.91
N GLN A 72 12.07 7.33 8.70
CA GLN A 72 11.08 7.07 9.75
C GLN A 72 11.26 5.70 10.44
N ALA A 73 12.17 4.85 9.94
CA ALA A 73 12.38 3.53 10.50
C ALA A 73 12.77 3.60 12.00
N GLY A 74 12.06 2.83 12.83
CA GLY A 74 12.28 2.78 14.28
C GLY A 74 11.76 3.99 15.06
N LYS A 75 11.10 4.96 14.42
CA LYS A 75 10.40 6.03 15.12
C LYS A 75 8.99 5.58 15.55
N LEU A 76 8.50 6.17 16.63
CA LEU A 76 7.12 6.04 17.06
C LEU A 76 6.29 7.21 16.54
N ASP A 77 5.01 6.96 16.29
CA ASP A 77 4.06 8.01 15.93
C ASP A 77 3.96 9.07 17.04
N ASP A 78 3.87 10.35 16.65
CA ASP A 78 3.58 11.43 17.58
C ASP A 78 2.08 11.39 17.96
N ARG A 79 1.80 10.84 19.15
CA ARG A 79 0.43 10.78 19.70
C ARG A 79 0.10 11.93 20.65
N SER A 80 0.90 13.01 20.64
CA SER A 80 0.61 14.18 21.47
C SER A 80 -0.70 14.86 21.06
N PRO A 81 -1.44 15.48 22.00
CA PRO A 81 -2.69 16.17 21.67
C PRO A 81 -2.53 17.25 20.58
N LYS A 82 -1.40 17.97 20.59
CA LYS A 82 -1.11 19.02 19.60
C LYS A 82 -0.95 18.45 18.19
N HIS A 83 -0.21 17.34 18.05
CA HIS A 83 -0.03 16.70 16.75
C HIS A 83 -1.35 16.14 16.23
N LEU A 84 -2.10 15.41 17.07
CA LEU A 84 -3.39 14.84 16.70
C LEU A 84 -4.41 15.92 16.29
N ALA A 85 -4.45 17.05 17.01
CA ALA A 85 -5.32 18.17 16.65
C ALA A 85 -4.92 18.78 15.29
N ASN A 86 -3.63 18.88 14.98
CA ASN A 86 -3.15 19.36 13.69
C ASN A 86 -3.57 18.42 12.56
N ILE A 87 -3.31 17.12 12.68
CA ILE A 87 -3.73 16.11 11.68
C ILE A 87 -5.25 16.13 11.48
N HIS A 88 -6.03 16.22 12.55
CA HIS A 88 -7.48 16.35 12.46
C HIS A 88 -7.91 17.62 11.70
N GLN A 89 -7.29 18.77 12.00
CA GLN A 89 -7.58 20.02 11.30
C GLN A 89 -7.26 19.92 9.80
N GLN A 90 -6.13 19.33 9.43
CA GLN A 90 -5.77 19.10 8.03
C GLN A 90 -6.81 18.23 7.30
N ARG A 91 -7.32 17.19 7.95
CA ARG A 91 -8.39 16.34 7.41
C ARG A 91 -9.70 17.11 7.21
N LEU A 92 -10.09 17.96 8.16
CA LEU A 92 -11.27 18.82 8.03
C LEU A 92 -11.13 19.82 6.88
N ASP A 93 -9.96 20.44 6.75
CA ASP A 93 -9.68 21.41 5.69
C ASP A 93 -9.74 20.72 4.32
N LEU A 94 -9.14 19.54 4.19
CA LEU A 94 -9.21 18.73 2.96
C LEU A 94 -10.65 18.30 2.64
N LEU A 95 -11.41 17.87 3.65
CA LEU A 95 -12.82 17.50 3.48
C LEU A 95 -13.65 18.68 2.95
N ASN A 96 -13.44 19.88 3.48
CA ASN A 96 -14.15 21.07 3.05
C ASN A 96 -13.83 21.43 1.59
N GLN A 97 -12.54 21.34 1.20
CA GLN A 97 -12.14 21.56 -0.18
C GLN A 97 -12.71 20.49 -1.12
N LEU A 98 -12.66 19.21 -0.73
CA LEU A 98 -13.21 18.10 -1.51
C LEU A 98 -14.73 18.22 -1.71
N LYS A 99 -15.47 18.73 -0.72
CA LYS A 99 -16.91 19.01 -0.85
C LYS A 99 -17.19 20.10 -1.89
N ALA A 100 -16.29 21.06 -2.05
CA ALA A 100 -16.41 22.16 -3.01
C ALA A 100 -15.95 21.81 -4.43
N LEU A 101 -15.31 20.64 -4.63
CA LEU A 101 -14.86 20.18 -5.96
C LEU A 101 -16.04 20.04 -6.92
N ASP A 102 -15.96 20.72 -8.08
CA ASP A 102 -16.93 20.56 -9.16
C ASP A 102 -16.92 19.11 -9.69
N VAL A 103 -18.09 18.49 -9.69
CA VAL A 103 -18.30 17.10 -10.09
C VAL A 103 -18.74 16.97 -11.55
N SER A 104 -19.02 18.08 -12.24
CA SER A 104 -19.53 18.05 -13.61
C SER A 104 -18.51 17.43 -14.59
N SER A 105 -17.23 17.71 -14.35
CA SER A 105 -16.09 17.24 -15.14
C SER A 105 -15.57 15.85 -14.75
N LEU A 106 -16.05 15.29 -13.63
CA LEU A 106 -15.59 13.99 -13.15
C LEU A 106 -16.28 12.83 -13.90
N SER A 107 -15.48 11.84 -14.27
CA SER A 107 -15.93 10.53 -14.72
C SER A 107 -16.73 9.79 -13.64
N LYS A 108 -17.34 8.68 -14.02
CA LYS A 108 -18.10 7.84 -13.07
C LYS A 108 -17.22 7.31 -11.94
N ASP A 109 -16.02 6.84 -12.27
CA ASP A 109 -15.09 6.26 -11.29
C ASP A 109 -14.55 7.33 -10.35
N GLU A 110 -14.25 8.53 -10.86
CA GLU A 110 -13.84 9.66 -10.02
C GLU A 110 -14.95 10.12 -9.08
N LYS A 111 -16.21 10.09 -9.51
CA LYS A 111 -17.35 10.39 -8.61
C LYS A 111 -17.43 9.38 -7.46
N ILE A 112 -17.21 8.10 -7.74
CA ILE A 112 -17.18 7.04 -6.72
C ILE A 112 -15.97 7.25 -5.78
N ASN A 113 -14.78 7.47 -6.33
CA ASN A 113 -13.57 7.70 -5.55
C ASN A 113 -13.67 8.96 -4.67
N LYS A 114 -14.30 10.03 -5.18
CA LYS A 114 -14.62 11.23 -4.38
C LYS A 114 -15.52 10.88 -3.20
N GLN A 115 -16.56 10.07 -3.39
CA GLN A 115 -17.46 9.65 -2.32
C GLN A 115 -16.73 8.81 -1.26
N ILE A 116 -15.87 7.88 -1.70
CA ILE A 116 -15.04 7.07 -0.81
C ILE A 116 -14.11 7.96 0.02
N LEU A 117 -13.37 8.87 -0.64
CA LEU A 117 -12.47 9.78 0.04
C LEU A 117 -13.21 10.69 1.02
N GLN A 118 -14.37 11.22 0.62
CA GLN A 118 -15.19 12.05 1.49
C GLN A 118 -15.65 11.27 2.75
N TYR A 119 -16.06 10.02 2.59
CA TYR A 119 -16.43 9.16 3.72
C TYR A 119 -15.24 8.90 4.64
N GLN A 120 -14.06 8.59 4.08
CA GLN A 120 -12.84 8.38 4.85
C GLN A 120 -12.39 9.63 5.61
N LEU A 121 -12.54 10.82 5.04
CA LEU A 121 -12.18 12.06 5.74
C LEU A 121 -13.18 12.43 6.85
N GLN A 122 -14.41 11.94 6.78
CA GLN A 122 -15.46 12.18 7.77
C GLN A 122 -15.41 11.26 8.99
N ASN A 123 -14.73 10.10 8.90
CA ASN A 123 -14.72 9.04 9.91
C ASN A 123 -13.30 8.64 10.32
#